data_AF-Q0F367-F1
#
_entry.id   AF-Q0F367-F1
#
_cell.length_a   1.000
_cell.length_b   1.000
_cell.length_c   1.000
_cell.angle_alpha   90.00
_cell.angle_beta   90.00
_cell.angle_gamma   90.00
#
_symmetry.space_group_name_H-M   'P 1'
#
loop_
_entity.id
_entity.type
_entity.pdbx_description
1 polymer ?
#
loop_
_entity_poly.entity_id
_entity_poly.type
_entity_poly.pdbx_seq_one_letter_code
_entity_poly.pdbx_strand_id
1 'polypeptide(L)'
;MKQKGKIEDKPGSLVPVNRGLWNYAFEKLVEAKAGIQQMDSASDRVAFEAGWIRFVDSLEEFWTSFFDEGKEKFSSFQPWAGKFRKERKDDPLLQYLIQARHQSQHGRIPLKWQEGAIAIAPGYFGHIRNMKIFQDGSFEVETNPLGKAHNQVKLVHEPGKPLLPVIENKKHKQRFDPPSSHLGQPIGNTSPIYVASLGLKYYETVLRSALAKFNG
;
A
#
# COMPACT_ATOMS: atom_id res chain seq x y z
N MET A 1 16.03 -45.65 -36.75
CA MET A 1 15.20 -45.41 -35.54
C MET A 1 14.91 -43.93 -35.43
N LYS A 2 13.63 -43.50 -35.35
CA LYS A 2 13.26 -42.10 -35.09
C LYS A 2 12.84 -41.99 -33.63
N GLN A 3 13.61 -41.27 -32.83
CA GLN A 3 13.27 -40.99 -31.44
C GLN A 3 12.57 -39.63 -31.37
N LYS A 4 11.38 -39.58 -30.76
CA LYS A 4 10.69 -38.33 -30.41
C LYS A 4 10.94 -38.09 -28.93
N GLY A 5 11.46 -36.91 -28.58
CA GLY A 5 11.57 -36.41 -27.21
C GLY A 5 11.02 -34.99 -27.13
N LYS A 6 10.57 -34.57 -25.95
CA LYS A 6 10.33 -33.17 -25.64
C LYS A 6 11.60 -32.58 -25.04
N ILE A 7 11.89 -31.32 -25.37
CA ILE A 7 12.92 -30.55 -24.66
C ILE A 7 12.40 -30.37 -23.23
N GLU A 8 13.16 -30.83 -22.24
CA GLU A 8 12.88 -30.59 -20.84
C GLU A 8 13.63 -29.33 -20.39
N ASP A 9 12.91 -28.38 -19.80
CA ASP A 9 13.54 -27.23 -19.19
C ASP A 9 14.29 -27.66 -17.93
N LYS A 10 15.56 -27.24 -17.81
CA LYS A 10 16.35 -27.46 -16.60
C LYS A 10 15.63 -26.85 -15.39
N PRO A 11 15.57 -27.52 -14.22
CA PRO A 11 15.05 -26.92 -13.00
C PRO A 11 15.72 -25.57 -12.71
N GLY A 12 14.93 -24.53 -12.51
CA GLY A 12 15.41 -23.14 -12.33
C GLY A 12 15.67 -22.37 -13.63
N SER A 13 15.45 -22.97 -14.81
CA SER A 13 15.43 -22.23 -16.07
C SER A 13 14.29 -21.22 -16.07
N LEU A 14 14.64 -19.95 -16.27
CA LEU A 14 13.68 -18.90 -16.58
C LEU A 14 13.59 -18.78 -18.10
N VAL A 15 12.41 -19.03 -18.66
CA VAL A 15 12.16 -18.76 -20.08
C VAL A 15 12.14 -17.24 -20.26
N PRO A 16 12.99 -16.66 -21.13
CA PRO A 16 12.93 -15.24 -21.43
C PRO A 16 11.56 -14.93 -22.02
N VAL A 17 10.75 -14.16 -21.29
CA VAL A 17 9.47 -13.68 -21.81
C VAL A 17 9.73 -12.33 -22.47
N ASN A 18 9.45 -12.20 -23.77
CA ASN A 18 9.32 -10.88 -24.38
C ASN A 18 8.07 -10.23 -23.76
N ARG A 19 8.29 -9.37 -22.75
CA ARG A 19 7.22 -8.72 -22.01
C ARG A 19 6.65 -7.58 -22.87
N GLY A 20 5.62 -7.88 -23.65
CA GLY A 20 4.86 -6.83 -24.33
C GLY A 20 4.12 -5.93 -23.32
N LEU A 21 3.97 -4.64 -23.64
CA LEU A 21 3.12 -3.62 -22.97
C LEU A 21 2.10 -4.16 -21.97
N TRP A 22 1.13 -4.96 -22.43
CA TRP A 22 0.03 -5.43 -21.59
C TRP A 22 0.50 -6.32 -20.44
N ASN A 23 1.36 -7.31 -20.73
CA ASN A 23 1.85 -8.24 -19.72
C ASN A 23 2.68 -7.51 -18.67
N TYR A 24 3.56 -6.61 -19.09
CA TYR A 24 4.34 -5.79 -18.16
C TYR A 24 3.44 -4.91 -17.28
N ALA A 25 2.43 -4.27 -17.88
CA ALA A 25 1.47 -3.46 -17.14
C ALA A 25 0.69 -4.29 -16.11
N PHE A 26 0.23 -5.49 -16.47
CA PHE A 26 -0.41 -6.42 -15.53
C PHE A 26 0.53 -6.83 -14.40
N GLU A 27 1.77 -7.22 -14.71
CA GLU A 27 2.77 -7.58 -13.71
C GLU A 27 2.97 -6.47 -12.69
N LYS A 28 3.09 -5.21 -13.13
CA LYS A 28 3.28 -4.08 -12.22
C LYS A 28 2.08 -3.80 -11.32
N LEU A 29 0.86 -3.97 -11.82
CA LEU A 29 -0.33 -3.89 -10.95
C LEU A 29 -0.42 -5.08 -9.97
N VAL A 30 0.02 -6.27 -10.37
CA VAL A 30 0.13 -7.43 -9.48
C VAL A 30 1.19 -7.19 -8.39
N GLU A 31 2.35 -6.63 -8.73
CA GLU A 31 3.38 -6.26 -7.77
C GLU A 31 2.90 -5.16 -6.81
N ALA A 32 2.19 -4.16 -7.31
CA ALA A 32 1.58 -3.11 -6.48
C ALA A 32 0.58 -3.73 -5.48
N LYS A 33 -0.29 -4.63 -5.95
CA LYS A 33 -1.22 -5.38 -5.09
C LYS A 33 -0.48 -6.22 -4.04
N ALA A 34 0.63 -6.87 -4.41
CA ALA A 34 1.45 -7.62 -3.47
C ALA A 34 2.07 -6.71 -2.39
N GLY A 35 2.43 -5.47 -2.71
CA GLY A 35 2.83 -4.46 -1.71
C GLY A 35 1.73 -4.15 -0.69
N ILE A 36 0.47 -4.04 -1.13
CA ILE A 36 -0.68 -3.87 -0.24
C ILE A 36 -0.88 -5.10 0.65
N GLN A 37 -0.81 -6.31 0.09
CA GLN A 37 -0.93 -7.56 0.85
C GLN A 37 0.20 -7.74 1.87
N GLN A 38 1.39 -7.26 1.53
CA GLN A 38 2.53 -7.24 2.45
C GLN A 38 2.29 -6.27 3.61
N MET A 39 1.72 -5.09 3.36
CA MET A 39 1.31 -4.18 4.44
C MET A 39 0.24 -4.80 5.35
N ASP A 40 -0.74 -5.46 4.75
CA ASP A 40 -1.86 -6.07 5.48
C ASP A 40 -1.43 -7.22 6.40
N SER A 41 -0.44 -8.00 5.96
CA SER A 41 0.10 -9.14 6.73
C SER A 41 1.35 -8.80 7.56
N ALA A 42 1.81 -7.55 7.55
CA ALA A 42 3.03 -7.15 8.26
C ALA A 42 2.87 -7.25 9.78
N SER A 43 3.80 -7.94 10.43
CA SER A 43 3.91 -8.04 11.89
C SER A 43 4.80 -6.96 12.52
N ASP A 44 5.52 -6.18 11.71
CA ASP A 44 6.44 -5.16 12.16
C ASP A 44 6.52 -3.97 11.20
N ARG A 45 7.13 -2.89 11.70
CA ARG A 45 7.31 -1.63 10.99
C ARG A 45 8.06 -1.78 9.67
N VAL A 46 9.11 -2.59 9.64
CA VAL A 46 10.02 -2.71 8.49
C VAL A 46 9.29 -3.43 7.35
N ALA A 47 8.60 -4.52 7.65
CA ALA A 47 7.79 -5.25 6.69
C ALA A 47 6.68 -4.38 6.09
N PHE A 48 6.01 -3.57 6.94
CA PHE A 48 4.96 -2.65 6.51
C PHE A 48 5.51 -1.56 5.58
N GLU A 49 6.59 -0.88 5.98
CA GLU A 49 7.21 0.18 5.17
C GLU A 49 7.75 -0.37 3.84
N ALA A 50 8.32 -1.57 3.84
CA ALA A 50 8.75 -2.24 2.60
C ALA A 50 7.56 -2.53 1.66
N GLY A 51 6.41 -2.95 2.19
CA GLY A 51 5.18 -3.13 1.43
C GLY A 51 4.68 -1.82 0.80
N TRP A 52 4.72 -0.72 1.57
CA TRP A 52 4.37 0.61 1.07
C TRP A 52 5.29 1.08 -0.06
N ILE A 53 6.61 0.95 0.11
CA ILE A 53 7.60 1.32 -0.91
C ILE A 53 7.37 0.52 -2.19
N ARG A 54 7.25 -0.81 -2.05
CA ARG A 54 6.95 -1.70 -3.18
C ARG A 54 5.70 -1.25 -3.93
N PHE A 55 4.63 -0.92 -3.21
CA PHE A 55 3.39 -0.46 -3.82
C PHE A 55 3.59 0.83 -4.65
N VAL A 56 4.19 1.88 -4.07
CA VAL A 56 4.32 3.17 -4.76
C VAL A 56 5.31 3.11 -5.92
N ASP A 57 6.37 2.31 -5.82
CA ASP A 57 7.34 2.12 -6.90
C ASP A 57 6.72 1.31 -8.06
N SER A 58 6.04 0.20 -7.78
CA SER A 58 5.35 -0.59 -8.82
C SER A 58 4.27 0.22 -9.54
N LEU A 59 3.56 1.13 -8.85
CA LEU A 59 2.62 2.04 -9.51
C LEU A 59 3.28 3.05 -10.45
N GLU A 60 4.43 3.62 -10.06
CA GLU A 60 5.16 4.51 -10.95
C GLU A 60 5.71 3.76 -12.16
N GLU A 61 6.28 2.57 -11.95
CA GLU A 61 6.79 1.72 -13.03
C GLU A 61 5.69 1.28 -14.00
N PHE A 62 4.50 0.94 -13.48
CA PHE A 62 3.31 0.78 -14.31
C PHE A 62 3.12 2.02 -15.17
N TRP A 63 3.02 3.21 -14.56
CA TRP A 63 2.70 4.43 -15.27
C TRP A 63 3.73 4.78 -16.34
N THR A 64 5.02 4.80 -15.99
CA THR A 64 6.09 5.22 -16.90
C THR A 64 6.15 4.30 -18.11
N SER A 65 6.31 2.99 -17.88
CA SER A 65 6.50 2.03 -18.97
C SER A 65 5.24 1.87 -19.80
N PHE A 66 4.07 1.81 -19.16
CA PHE A 66 2.80 1.66 -19.87
C PHE A 66 2.50 2.86 -20.78
N PHE A 67 2.73 4.08 -20.30
CA PHE A 67 2.47 5.25 -21.11
C PHE A 67 3.55 5.48 -22.16
N ASP A 68 4.80 5.12 -21.92
CA ASP A 68 5.87 5.31 -22.90
C ASP A 68 5.73 4.32 -24.06
N GLU A 69 5.64 3.02 -23.77
CA GLU A 69 5.40 2.00 -24.80
C GLU A 69 4.06 2.19 -25.53
N GLY A 70 3.02 2.64 -24.82
CA GLY A 70 1.70 2.87 -25.41
C GLY A 70 1.72 3.92 -26.52
N LYS A 71 2.51 4.99 -26.36
CA LYS A 71 2.66 6.05 -27.39
C LYS A 71 3.40 5.55 -28.62
N GLU A 72 4.38 4.68 -28.43
CA GLU A 72 5.15 4.09 -29.53
C GLU A 72 4.30 3.11 -30.34
N LYS A 73 3.44 2.35 -29.65
CA LYS A 73 2.60 1.32 -30.27
C LYS A 73 1.32 1.86 -30.91
N PHE A 74 0.69 2.89 -30.34
CA PHE A 74 -0.60 3.40 -30.84
C PHE A 74 -0.60 4.92 -31.02
N SER A 75 -0.83 5.37 -32.26
CA SER A 75 -0.88 6.79 -32.61
C SER A 75 -1.97 7.58 -31.86
N SER A 76 -3.10 6.94 -31.54
CA SER A 76 -4.20 7.54 -30.77
C SER A 76 -4.07 7.37 -29.24
N PHE A 77 -2.94 6.83 -28.76
CA PHE A 77 -2.67 6.68 -27.33
C PHE A 77 -2.54 8.02 -26.62
N GLN A 78 -1.76 8.97 -27.18
CA GLN A 78 -1.53 10.28 -26.56
C GLN A 78 -2.83 11.05 -26.26
N PRO A 79 -3.76 11.21 -27.23
CA PRO A 79 -5.06 11.83 -26.96
C PRO A 79 -5.86 11.13 -25.87
N TRP A 80 -5.90 9.79 -25.88
CA TRP A 80 -6.60 8.99 -24.86
C TRP A 80 -5.96 9.14 -23.47
N ALA A 81 -4.64 9.08 -23.40
CA ALA A 81 -3.82 9.24 -22.21
C ALA A 81 -3.96 10.64 -21.57
N GLY A 82 -4.33 11.66 -22.36
CA GLY A 82 -4.48 13.04 -21.90
C GLY A 82 -5.43 13.19 -20.72
N LYS A 83 -6.56 12.47 -20.72
CA LYS A 83 -7.52 12.48 -19.60
C LYS A 83 -6.87 11.96 -18.31
N PHE A 84 -6.27 10.78 -18.35
CA PHE A 84 -5.66 10.15 -17.17
C PHE A 84 -4.44 10.93 -16.67
N ARG A 85 -3.69 11.57 -17.57
CA ARG A 85 -2.59 12.49 -17.20
C ARG A 85 -3.10 13.69 -16.42
N LYS A 86 -4.22 14.26 -16.86
CA LYS A 86 -4.88 15.36 -16.15
C LYS A 86 -5.40 14.90 -14.80
N GLU A 87 -6.09 13.77 -14.73
CA GLU A 87 -6.55 13.18 -13.45
C GLU A 87 -5.38 12.94 -12.50
N ARG A 88 -4.28 12.30 -12.97
CA ARG A 88 -3.07 12.08 -12.15
C ARG A 88 -2.44 13.37 -11.64
N LYS A 89 -2.54 14.45 -12.43
CA LYS A 89 -2.02 15.77 -12.05
C LYS A 89 -2.93 16.51 -11.09
N ASP A 90 -4.25 16.39 -11.22
CA ASP A 90 -5.21 17.25 -10.51
C ASP A 90 -5.84 16.55 -9.29
N ASP A 91 -5.83 15.22 -9.24
CA ASP A 91 -6.42 14.43 -8.16
C ASP A 91 -5.53 14.39 -6.91
N PRO A 92 -6.06 14.75 -5.71
CA PRO A 92 -5.27 14.80 -4.48
C PRO A 92 -4.62 13.46 -4.10
N LEU A 93 -5.33 12.33 -4.26
CA LEU A 93 -4.79 11.01 -3.94
C LEU A 93 -3.66 10.65 -4.90
N LEU A 94 -3.86 10.82 -6.21
CA LEU A 94 -2.85 10.46 -7.20
C LEU A 94 -1.59 11.33 -7.08
N GLN A 95 -1.76 12.64 -6.84
CA GLN A 95 -0.64 13.53 -6.53
C GLN A 95 0.12 13.07 -5.29
N TYR A 96 -0.60 12.74 -4.21
CA TYR A 96 0.03 12.29 -2.97
C TYR A 96 0.88 11.03 -3.19
N LEU A 97 0.36 10.04 -3.92
CA LEU A 97 1.10 8.79 -4.22
C LEU A 97 2.39 9.04 -5.03
N ILE A 98 2.37 9.96 -6.00
CA ILE A 98 3.58 10.37 -6.74
C ILE A 98 4.61 10.96 -5.78
N GLN A 99 4.18 11.86 -4.90
CA GLN A 99 5.10 12.49 -3.96
C GLN A 99 5.60 11.51 -2.91
N ALA A 100 4.79 10.55 -2.49
CA ALA A 100 5.20 9.47 -1.59
C ALA A 100 6.33 8.63 -2.20
N ARG A 101 6.21 8.29 -3.49
CA ARG A 101 7.27 7.64 -4.26
C ARG A 101 8.53 8.50 -4.35
N HIS A 102 8.40 9.80 -4.58
CA HIS A 102 9.58 10.68 -4.58
C HIS A 102 10.29 10.69 -3.22
N GLN A 103 9.54 10.65 -2.10
CA GLN A 103 10.16 10.57 -0.77
C GLN A 103 10.90 9.25 -0.55
N SER A 104 10.31 8.10 -0.95
CA SER A 104 10.97 6.79 -0.78
C SER A 104 12.28 6.71 -1.55
N GLN A 105 12.31 7.19 -2.80
CA GLN A 105 13.53 7.22 -3.62
C GLN A 105 14.64 8.10 -3.08
N HIS A 106 14.29 9.14 -2.33
CA HIS A 106 15.25 10.01 -1.66
C HIS A 106 15.63 9.51 -0.25
N GLY A 107 15.32 8.24 0.07
CA GLY A 107 15.69 7.59 1.34
C GLY A 107 14.99 8.18 2.55
N ARG A 108 13.86 8.88 2.37
CA ARG A 108 13.10 9.48 3.47
C ARG A 108 12.03 8.51 3.96
N ILE A 109 11.77 8.56 5.27
CA ILE A 109 10.75 7.71 5.91
C ILE A 109 9.38 8.09 5.33
N PRO A 110 8.70 7.18 4.60
CA PRO A 110 7.50 7.52 3.85
C PRO A 110 6.23 7.53 4.71
N LEU A 111 6.32 7.05 5.96
CA LEU A 111 5.21 6.88 6.88
C LEU A 111 5.52 7.50 8.25
N LYS A 112 4.50 8.01 8.92
CA LYS A 112 4.54 8.33 10.36
C LYS A 112 3.95 7.16 11.14
N TRP A 113 4.39 6.98 12.37
CA TRP A 113 3.85 5.96 13.26
C TRP A 113 3.27 6.65 14.48
N GLN A 114 2.01 6.36 14.77
CA GLN A 114 1.47 6.61 16.08
C GLN A 114 2.06 5.56 17.02
N GLU A 115 2.50 5.98 18.21
CA GLU A 115 3.02 5.05 19.21
C GLU A 115 1.95 4.02 19.60
N GLY A 116 2.41 2.79 19.85
CA GLY A 116 1.55 1.77 20.43
C GLY A 116 1.19 2.12 21.87
N ALA A 117 0.15 1.48 22.37
CA ALA A 117 -0.28 1.61 23.75
C ALA A 117 -0.47 0.23 24.37
N ILE A 118 -0.44 0.16 25.69
CA ILE A 118 -0.96 -0.99 26.42
C ILE A 118 -2.31 -0.56 27.00
N ALA A 119 -3.39 -1.10 26.45
CA ALA A 119 -4.71 -0.94 27.01
C ALA A 119 -4.81 -1.80 28.27
N ILE A 120 -4.96 -1.15 29.42
CA ILE A 120 -5.07 -1.81 30.72
C ILE A 120 -6.55 -2.06 31.01
N ALA A 121 -6.88 -3.34 31.22
CA ALA A 121 -8.20 -3.82 31.59
C ALA A 121 -9.33 -3.39 30.63
N PRO A 122 -9.17 -3.51 29.30
CA PRO A 122 -10.21 -3.10 28.37
C PRO A 122 -11.50 -3.91 28.61
N GLY A 123 -12.60 -3.20 28.84
CA GLY A 123 -13.91 -3.79 29.12
C GLY A 123 -14.07 -4.33 30.55
N TYR A 124 -13.07 -4.22 31.43
CA TYR A 124 -13.18 -4.62 32.84
C TYR A 124 -14.11 -3.69 33.62
N PHE A 125 -14.95 -4.26 34.47
CA PHE A 125 -15.89 -3.50 35.30
C PHE A 125 -15.67 -3.76 36.79
N GLY A 126 -14.95 -2.84 37.45
CA GLY A 126 -14.65 -2.91 38.87
C GLY A 126 -13.46 -2.03 39.25
N HIS A 127 -12.90 -2.27 40.42
CA HIS A 127 -11.71 -1.55 40.90
C HIS A 127 -10.44 -2.38 40.74
N ILE A 128 -9.37 -1.76 40.23
CA ILE A 128 -8.02 -2.30 40.28
C ILE A 128 -7.31 -1.62 41.45
N ARG A 129 -6.89 -2.39 42.45
CA ARG A 129 -6.23 -1.88 43.66
C ARG A 129 -4.73 -1.77 43.47
N ASN A 130 -4.14 -2.76 42.82
CA ASN A 130 -2.70 -2.86 42.59
C ASN A 130 -2.44 -3.59 41.27
N MET A 131 -1.40 -3.19 40.57
CA MET A 131 -0.93 -3.85 39.35
C MET A 131 0.59 -3.80 39.31
N LYS A 132 1.21 -4.95 39.03
CA LYS A 132 2.65 -5.09 38.83
C LYS A 132 2.90 -5.78 37.50
N ILE A 133 3.68 -5.15 36.64
CA ILE A 133 4.13 -5.73 35.36
C ILE A 133 5.60 -6.12 35.54
N PHE A 134 5.93 -7.37 35.22
CA PHE A 134 7.28 -7.90 35.35
C PHE A 134 8.05 -7.76 34.03
N GLN A 135 9.38 -7.88 34.09
CA GLN A 135 10.26 -7.70 32.93
C GLN A 135 10.03 -8.73 31.82
N ASP A 136 9.52 -9.91 32.17
CA ASP A 136 9.16 -10.98 31.22
C ASP A 136 7.80 -10.77 30.54
N GLY A 137 7.11 -9.66 30.85
CA GLY A 137 5.79 -9.32 30.31
C GLY A 137 4.63 -9.97 31.05
N SER A 138 4.88 -10.80 32.06
CA SER A 138 3.83 -11.27 32.97
C SER A 138 3.33 -10.12 33.85
N PHE A 139 2.14 -10.28 34.45
CA PHE A 139 1.58 -9.28 35.34
C PHE A 139 0.78 -9.91 36.49
N GLU A 140 0.81 -9.23 37.63
CA GLU A 140 -0.05 -9.48 38.78
C GLU A 140 -1.01 -8.31 38.95
N VAL A 141 -2.26 -8.62 39.31
CA VAL A 141 -3.28 -7.59 39.50
C VAL A 141 -4.20 -7.96 40.65
N GLU A 142 -4.39 -7.03 41.57
CA GLU A 142 -5.37 -7.12 42.65
C GLU A 142 -6.63 -6.37 42.25
N THR A 143 -7.76 -7.05 42.23
CA THR A 143 -9.00 -6.51 41.67
C THR A 143 -10.21 -6.72 42.58
N ASN A 144 -11.22 -5.87 42.42
CA ASN A 144 -12.53 -5.98 43.05
C ASN A 144 -13.62 -5.78 41.98
N PRO A 145 -14.03 -6.85 41.27
CA PRO A 145 -15.01 -6.76 40.19
C PRO A 145 -16.40 -6.39 40.73
N LEU A 146 -17.11 -5.50 40.03
CA LEU A 146 -18.46 -5.04 40.39
C LEU A 146 -19.57 -5.81 39.65
N GLY A 147 -19.21 -6.86 38.90
CA GLY A 147 -20.14 -7.71 38.16
C GLY A 147 -19.58 -9.09 37.86
N LYS A 148 -20.45 -10.02 37.43
CA LYS A 148 -20.07 -11.40 37.03
C LYS A 148 -19.51 -11.46 35.60
N ALA A 149 -19.93 -10.54 34.74
CA ALA A 149 -19.37 -10.38 33.39
C ALA A 149 -18.16 -9.44 33.43
N HIS A 150 -17.15 -9.71 32.60
CA HIS A 150 -15.93 -8.91 32.49
C HIS A 150 -15.13 -8.74 33.80
N ASN A 151 -15.05 -9.81 34.60
CA ASN A 151 -14.35 -9.83 35.88
C ASN A 151 -12.84 -10.14 35.79
N GLN A 152 -12.30 -10.34 34.58
CA GLN A 152 -10.89 -10.63 34.36
C GLN A 152 -10.19 -9.41 33.73
N VAL A 153 -9.11 -8.95 34.36
CA VAL A 153 -8.24 -7.92 33.79
C VAL A 153 -7.38 -8.54 32.69
N LYS A 154 -7.30 -7.84 31.56
CA LYS A 154 -6.37 -8.14 30.46
C LYS A 154 -5.48 -6.92 30.26
N LEU A 155 -4.21 -7.14 29.91
CA LEU A 155 -3.42 -6.10 29.25
C LEU A 155 -3.39 -6.43 27.77
N VAL A 156 -3.80 -5.49 26.94
CA VAL A 156 -3.84 -5.65 25.49
C VAL A 156 -2.82 -4.69 24.90
N HIS A 157 -1.81 -5.23 24.24
CA HIS A 157 -0.91 -4.43 23.44
C HIS A 157 -1.63 -3.97 22.18
N GLU A 158 -1.83 -2.67 22.05
CA GLU A 158 -2.31 -2.01 20.85
C GLU A 158 -1.09 -1.56 20.05
N PRO A 159 -0.74 -2.24 18.94
CA PRO A 159 0.42 -1.85 18.16
C PRO A 159 0.22 -0.45 17.58
N GLY A 160 1.34 0.27 17.43
CA GLY A 160 1.36 1.56 16.79
C GLY A 160 0.73 1.52 15.39
N LYS A 161 0.04 2.59 15.01
CA LYS A 161 -0.68 2.65 13.73
C LYS A 161 0.11 3.45 12.71
N PRO A 162 0.27 2.94 11.48
CA PRO A 162 0.91 3.70 10.42
C PRO A 162 -0.03 4.79 9.91
N LEU A 163 0.51 6.00 9.74
CA LEU A 163 -0.17 7.19 9.30
C LEU A 163 0.55 7.77 8.08
N LEU A 164 -0.24 8.29 7.14
CA LEU A 164 0.29 9.06 6.04
C LEU A 164 0.80 10.42 6.56
N PRO A 165 2.08 10.78 6.33
CA PRO A 165 2.59 12.07 6.72
C PRO A 165 2.13 13.17 5.76
N VAL A 166 2.27 14.41 6.20
CA VAL A 166 2.36 15.55 5.27
C VAL A 166 3.68 15.44 4.52
N ILE A 167 3.64 15.48 3.18
CA ILE A 167 4.82 15.45 2.33
C ILE A 167 5.17 16.88 1.90
N GLU A 168 6.40 17.29 2.18
CA GLU A 168 6.91 18.61 1.79
C GLU A 168 7.95 18.49 0.67
N ASN A 169 7.69 19.21 -0.43
CA ASN A 169 8.68 19.49 -1.45
C ASN A 169 9.27 20.88 -1.20
N LYS A 170 10.33 20.93 -0.39
CA LYS A 170 11.00 22.18 0.01
C LYS A 170 11.51 23.00 -1.18
N LYS A 171 11.98 22.35 -2.25
CA LYS A 171 12.50 23.02 -3.46
C LYS A 171 11.42 23.85 -4.14
N HIS A 172 10.20 23.33 -4.22
CA HIS A 172 9.08 23.98 -4.89
C HIS A 172 8.10 24.64 -3.91
N LYS A 173 8.40 24.62 -2.61
CA LYS A 173 7.52 25.10 -1.52
C LYS A 173 6.11 24.51 -1.61
N GLN A 174 6.00 23.25 -2.03
CA GLN A 174 4.74 22.53 -2.12
C GLN A 174 4.56 21.62 -0.92
N ARG A 175 3.31 21.51 -0.48
CA ARG A 175 2.89 20.66 0.62
C ARG A 175 1.75 19.77 0.13
N PHE A 176 1.83 18.49 0.46
CA PHE A 176 0.83 17.49 0.10
C PHE A 176 0.39 16.80 1.39
N ASP A 177 -0.79 17.17 1.86
CA ASP A 177 -1.42 16.52 3.01
C ASP A 177 -1.95 15.13 2.62
N PRO A 178 -2.14 14.22 3.59
CA PRO A 178 -2.85 12.96 3.35
C PRO A 178 -4.17 13.23 2.60
N PRO A 179 -4.50 12.42 1.58
CA PRO A 179 -5.55 12.79 0.64
C PRO A 179 -6.92 12.75 1.32
N SER A 180 -7.65 13.86 1.18
CA SER A 180 -9.02 14.02 1.69
C SER A 180 -10.09 13.67 0.65
N SER A 181 -9.70 13.46 -0.61
CA SER A 181 -10.61 13.08 -1.69
C SER A 181 -9.89 12.32 -2.81
N HIS A 182 -10.67 11.59 -3.61
CA HIS A 182 -10.23 10.93 -4.83
C HIS A 182 -11.37 10.93 -5.85
N LEU A 183 -11.11 11.40 -7.06
CA LEU A 183 -12.06 11.57 -8.16
C LEU A 183 -13.31 12.35 -7.76
N GLY A 184 -13.12 13.41 -6.95
CA GLY A 184 -14.20 14.25 -6.43
C GLY A 184 -15.00 13.65 -5.27
N GLN A 185 -14.67 12.43 -4.82
CA GLN A 185 -15.33 11.79 -3.68
C GLN A 185 -14.48 11.94 -2.41
N PRO A 186 -15.09 12.24 -1.25
CA PRO A 186 -14.36 12.37 0.00
C PRO A 186 -13.78 11.02 0.47
N ILE A 187 -12.62 11.07 1.11
CA ILE A 187 -11.97 9.92 1.75
C ILE A 187 -12.15 10.04 3.26
N GLY A 188 -12.91 9.13 3.85
CA GLY A 188 -13.09 9.07 5.31
C GLY A 188 -12.01 8.27 6.05
N ASN A 189 -11.25 7.44 5.35
CA ASN A 189 -10.20 6.60 5.92
C ASN A 189 -8.86 6.92 5.25
N THR A 190 -7.93 7.52 5.99
CA THR A 190 -6.60 7.90 5.47
C THR A 190 -5.51 6.89 5.83
N SER A 191 -5.87 5.64 6.17
CA SER A 191 -4.87 4.61 6.41
C SER A 191 -4.06 4.33 5.13
N PRO A 192 -2.75 4.03 5.23
CA PRO A 192 -1.92 3.77 4.05
C PRO A 192 -2.50 2.65 3.16
N ILE A 193 -2.98 1.55 3.76
CA ILE A 193 -3.59 0.43 3.02
C ILE A 193 -4.83 0.87 2.24
N TYR A 194 -5.71 1.67 2.86
CA TYR A 194 -6.93 2.11 2.20
C TYR A 194 -6.63 3.06 1.05
N VAL A 195 -5.76 4.04 1.26
CA VAL A 195 -5.31 4.98 0.22
C VAL A 195 -4.61 4.24 -0.92
N ALA A 196 -3.76 3.26 -0.61
CA ALA A 196 -3.12 2.41 -1.60
C ALA A 196 -4.14 1.63 -2.44
N SER A 197 -5.16 1.07 -1.79
CA SER A 197 -6.21 0.30 -2.45
C SER A 197 -7.04 1.14 -3.43
N LEU A 198 -7.36 2.40 -3.05
CA LEU A 198 -8.00 3.35 -3.96
C LEU A 198 -7.12 3.67 -5.18
N GLY A 199 -5.83 3.92 -4.94
CA GLY A 199 -4.85 4.15 -6.01
C GLY A 199 -4.76 2.95 -6.97
N LEU A 200 -4.59 1.73 -6.44
CA LEU A 200 -4.55 0.51 -7.25
C LEU A 200 -5.80 0.37 -8.12
N LYS A 201 -6.98 0.54 -7.52
CA LYS A 201 -8.26 0.46 -8.25
C LYS A 201 -8.34 1.46 -9.41
N TYR A 202 -7.83 2.67 -9.22
CA TYR A 202 -7.73 3.65 -10.29
C TYR A 202 -6.85 3.14 -11.44
N TYR A 203 -5.60 2.71 -11.16
CA TYR A 203 -4.69 2.26 -12.22
C TYR A 203 -5.16 0.97 -12.92
N GLU A 204 -5.83 0.05 -12.21
CA GLU A 204 -6.51 -1.08 -12.87
C GLU A 204 -7.62 -0.62 -13.82
N THR A 205 -8.34 0.45 -13.47
CA THR A 205 -9.36 1.04 -14.35
C THR A 205 -8.73 1.69 -15.59
N VAL A 206 -7.57 2.34 -15.44
CA VAL A 206 -6.79 2.85 -16.58
C VAL A 206 -6.40 1.72 -17.52
N LEU A 207 -5.83 0.62 -17.00
CA LEU A 207 -5.44 -0.54 -17.80
C LEU A 207 -6.65 -1.17 -18.51
N ARG A 208 -7.77 -1.36 -17.80
CA ARG A 208 -9.02 -1.87 -18.40
C ARG A 208 -9.54 -0.96 -19.51
N SER A 209 -9.52 0.35 -19.31
CA SER A 209 -9.93 1.33 -20.34
C SER A 209 -9.03 1.27 -21.58
N ALA A 210 -7.73 1.06 -21.39
CA ALA A 210 -6.79 0.94 -22.50
C ALA A 210 -6.99 -0.37 -23.28
N LEU A 211 -7.13 -1.50 -22.58
CA LEU A 211 -7.38 -2.80 -23.21
C LEU A 211 -8.63 -2.76 -24.08
N ALA A 212 -9.72 -2.18 -23.57
CA ALA A 212 -10.96 -2.02 -24.32
C ALA A 212 -10.81 -1.16 -25.59
N LYS A 213 -9.83 -0.24 -25.63
CA LYS A 213 -9.62 0.68 -26.75
C LYS A 213 -8.58 0.21 -27.77
N PHE A 214 -7.52 -0.47 -27.32
CA PHE A 214 -6.32 -0.74 -28.12
C PHE A 214 -5.98 -2.22 -28.28
N ASN A 215 -6.65 -3.11 -27.55
CA ASN A 215 -6.46 -4.56 -27.65
C ASN A 215 -7.62 -5.25 -28.39
N GLY A 216 -8.56 -4.46 -28.93
CA GLY A 216 -9.64 -4.92 -29.80
C GLY A 216 -9.23 -4.94 -31.27
#